data_AF-A0A023VU86-F1
#
_entry.id   AF-A0A023VU86-F1
#
_cell.length_a   1.000
_cell.length_b   1.000
_cell.length_c   1.000
_cell.angle_alpha   90.00
_cell.angle_beta   90.00
_cell.angle_gamma   90.00
#
_symmetry.space_group_name_H-M   'P 1'
#
loop_
_entity.id
_entity.type
_entity.pdbx_description
1 polymer ?
#
loop_
_entity_poly.entity_id
_entity_poly.type
_entity_poly.pdbx_seq_one_letter_code
_entity_poly.pdbx_strand_id
1 'polypeptide(L)'
;FFRNFMTIVLFGAVGTLISCTVISLGVIYFVKGFDVGPFEIGDFLAIGAIFAATDSVCTLQVLHQDETPLLYSLVFGEGVVNDATSVVLFNAIQSFDLSNINTQSALHLVGQFLYLFLTSTLLGVFTGLLSAYIIKKLYFGRHSTDREVALMMLMAYLSYMLAELSNLSSILTVFFCGIVMSHYT
;
A
#
# COMPACT_ATOMS: atom_id res chain seq x y z
N PHE A 1 -10.82 -0.48 11.31
CA PHE A 1 -10.44 -0.08 9.95
C PHE A 1 -11.50 0.84 9.31
N PHE A 2 -12.63 0.32 8.80
CA PHE A 2 -13.60 1.13 8.02
C PHE A 2 -14.18 2.36 8.73
N ARG A 3 -14.36 2.32 10.05
CA ARG A 3 -14.87 3.47 10.82
C ARG A 3 -13.96 4.71 10.74
N ASN A 4 -12.65 4.52 10.58
CA ASN A 4 -11.66 5.60 10.52
C ASN A 4 -10.91 5.59 9.18
N PHE A 5 -11.53 5.05 8.14
CA PHE A 5 -10.91 4.88 6.83
C PHE A 5 -10.31 6.18 6.30
N MET A 6 -11.04 7.29 6.45
CA MET A 6 -10.54 8.57 5.98
C MET A 6 -9.29 9.04 6.73
N THR A 7 -9.22 8.82 8.04
CA THR A 7 -8.02 9.12 8.84
C THR A 7 -6.83 8.27 8.42
N ILE A 8 -7.06 6.99 8.13
CA ILE A 8 -6.04 6.06 7.65
C ILE A 8 -5.47 6.52 6.31
N VAL A 9 -6.35 6.84 5.36
CA VAL A 9 -5.93 7.33 4.03
C VAL A 9 -5.22 8.67 4.14
N LEU A 10 -5.70 9.57 5.00
CA LEU A 10 -5.05 10.86 5.22
C LEU A 10 -3.65 10.70 5.80
N PHE A 11 -3.48 9.88 6.85
CA PHE A 11 -2.15 9.65 7.43
C PHE A 11 -1.23 8.89 6.47
N GLY A 12 -1.70 7.83 5.83
CA GLY A 12 -0.88 7.05 4.91
C GLY A 12 -0.58 7.72 3.57
N ALA A 13 -1.36 8.72 3.13
CA ALA A 13 -1.05 9.47 1.92
C ALA A 13 -0.31 10.77 2.23
N VAL A 14 -0.91 11.63 3.07
CA VAL A 14 -0.34 12.95 3.39
C VAL A 14 0.90 12.81 4.27
N GLY A 15 0.89 11.88 5.23
CA GLY A 15 2.05 11.59 6.08
C GLY A 15 3.25 11.14 5.26
N THR A 16 3.06 10.22 4.31
CA THR A 16 4.12 9.75 3.41
C THR A 16 4.68 10.87 2.53
N LEU A 17 3.83 11.76 1.99
CA LEU A 17 4.29 12.91 1.24
C LEU A 17 5.16 13.84 2.10
N ILE A 18 4.73 14.12 3.33
CA ILE A 18 5.51 14.94 4.28
C ILE A 18 6.83 14.23 4.59
N SER A 19 6.81 12.96 4.97
CA SER A 19 8.01 12.17 5.26
C SER A 19 8.99 12.16 4.08
N CYS A 20 8.51 11.92 2.86
CA CYS A 20 9.35 11.97 1.66
C CYS A 20 10.00 13.34 1.50
N THR A 21 9.25 14.44 1.62
CA THR A 21 9.82 15.79 1.47
C THR A 21 10.87 16.10 2.52
N VAL A 22 10.62 15.73 3.78
CA VAL A 22 11.56 15.97 4.89
C VAL A 22 12.83 15.15 4.71
N ILE A 23 12.70 13.87 4.37
CA ILE A 23 13.85 12.97 4.16
C ILE A 23 14.66 13.44 2.95
N SER A 24 14.04 13.74 1.81
CA SER A 24 14.74 14.22 0.61
C SER A 24 15.51 15.52 0.89
N LEU A 25 14.90 16.49 1.58
CA LEU A 25 15.58 17.73 1.96
C LEU A 25 16.75 17.48 2.92
N GLY A 26 16.56 16.56 3.88
CA GLY A 26 17.61 16.16 4.82
C GLY A 26 18.81 15.53 4.12
N VAL A 27 18.57 14.62 3.17
CA VAL A 27 19.63 13.98 2.39
C VAL A 27 20.35 15.00 1.50
N ILE A 28 19.62 15.92 0.85
CA ILE A 28 20.24 17.00 0.05
C ILE A 28 21.18 17.84 0.92
N TYR A 29 20.75 18.23 2.11
CA TYR A 29 21.56 19.03 3.03
C TYR A 29 22.81 18.26 3.49
N PHE A 30 22.64 16.99 3.85
CA PHE A 30 23.75 16.15 4.32
C PHE A 30 24.77 15.90 3.20
N VAL A 31 24.33 15.46 2.02
CA VAL A 31 25.21 15.10 0.88
C VAL A 31 25.95 16.32 0.33
N LYS A 32 25.32 17.50 0.25
CA LYS A 32 26.01 18.75 -0.10
C LYS A 32 27.11 19.14 0.90
N GLY A 33 27.01 18.70 2.16
CA GLY A 33 28.04 18.92 3.17
C GLY A 33 29.28 18.05 3.03
N PHE A 34 29.18 16.91 2.35
CA PHE A 34 30.28 15.92 2.21
C PHE A 34 30.89 15.84 0.81
N ASP A 35 30.45 16.70 -0.13
CA ASP A 35 30.92 16.75 -1.53
C ASP A 35 30.91 15.39 -2.26
N VAL A 36 29.93 14.55 -1.92
CA VAL A 36 29.81 13.18 -2.44
C VAL A 36 29.11 13.21 -3.80
N GLY A 37 29.88 13.40 -4.87
CA GLY A 37 29.49 13.11 -6.27
C GLY A 37 28.33 13.95 -6.86
N PRO A 38 28.14 13.89 -8.19
CA PRO A 38 27.05 14.61 -8.85
C PRO A 38 25.76 13.79 -8.79
N PHE A 39 25.04 13.87 -7.67
CA PHE A 39 23.67 13.34 -7.58
C PHE A 39 22.67 14.34 -8.15
N GLU A 40 21.71 13.84 -8.92
CA GLU A 40 20.62 14.65 -9.44
C GLU A 40 19.52 14.82 -8.38
N ILE A 41 18.67 15.83 -8.56
CA ILE A 41 17.51 16.07 -7.67
C ILE A 41 16.59 14.84 -7.61
N GLY A 42 16.51 14.08 -8.70
CA GLY A 42 15.72 12.85 -8.80
C GLY A 42 16.19 11.76 -7.86
N ASP A 43 17.50 11.60 -7.68
CA ASP A 43 18.07 10.60 -6.79
C ASP A 43 17.68 10.87 -5.34
N PHE A 44 17.74 12.14 -4.91
CA PHE A 44 17.34 12.55 -3.56
C PHE A 44 15.84 12.38 -3.31
N LEU A 45 15.01 12.66 -4.32
CA LEU A 45 13.57 12.43 -4.24
C LEU A 45 13.25 10.94 -4.19
N ALA A 46 13.92 10.12 -5.01
CA ALA A 46 13.75 8.67 -5.03
C ALA A 46 14.14 8.05 -3.68
N ILE A 47 15.25 8.49 -3.09
CA ILE A 47 15.64 8.11 -1.72
C ILE A 47 14.53 8.49 -0.73
N GLY A 48 14.01 9.72 -0.79
CA GLY A 48 12.91 10.13 0.08
C GLY A 48 11.67 9.26 -0.05
N ALA A 49 11.29 8.88 -1.28
CA ALA A 49 10.14 8.02 -1.52
C ALA A 49 10.34 6.61 -0.99
N ILE A 50 11.54 6.03 -1.13
CA ILE A 50 11.89 4.71 -0.60
C ILE A 50 11.85 4.70 0.94
N PHE A 51 12.43 5.73 1.58
CA PHE A 51 12.50 5.80 3.04
C PHE A 51 11.21 6.32 3.71
N ALA A 52 10.26 6.86 2.94
CA ALA A 52 8.98 7.30 3.48
C ALA A 52 8.02 6.14 3.83
N ALA A 53 8.20 4.98 3.19
CA ALA A 53 7.50 3.75 3.54
C ALA A 53 7.98 3.25 4.92
N THR A 54 7.11 3.33 5.92
CA THR A 54 7.41 2.93 7.30
C THR A 54 6.88 1.54 7.58
N ASP A 55 7.75 0.63 8.02
CA ASP A 55 7.33 -0.69 8.47
C ASP A 55 6.64 -0.61 9.85
N SER A 56 5.37 -0.98 9.89
CA SER A 56 4.56 -1.01 11.12
C SER A 56 4.59 -2.36 11.84
N VAL A 57 5.18 -3.40 11.27
CA VAL A 57 5.12 -4.78 11.79
C VAL A 57 5.66 -4.88 13.22
N CYS A 58 6.81 -4.26 13.51
CA CYS A 58 7.38 -4.25 14.86
C CYS A 58 6.45 -3.56 15.88
N THR A 59 5.78 -2.48 15.49
CA THR A 59 4.84 -1.78 16.38
C THR A 59 3.57 -2.60 16.63
N LEU A 60 3.09 -3.30 15.60
CA LEU A 60 1.91 -4.17 15.69
C LEU A 60 2.14 -5.41 16.55
N GLN A 61 3.39 -5.86 16.71
CA GLN A 61 3.72 -6.96 17.63
C GLN A 61 3.59 -6.58 19.10
N VAL A 62 3.71 -5.28 19.43
CA VAL A 62 3.58 -4.78 20.80
C VAL A 62 2.15 -4.30 21.09
N LEU A 63 1.42 -3.88 20.06
CA LEU A 63 0.04 -3.42 20.15
C LEU A 63 -0.95 -4.58 20.17
N HIS A 64 -1.70 -4.74 21.27
CA HIS A 64 -2.80 -5.69 21.32
C HIS A 64 -4.10 -5.10 20.76
N GLN A 65 -4.71 -5.83 19.83
CA GLN A 65 -5.98 -5.45 19.20
C GLN A 65 -7.13 -5.36 20.21
N ASP A 66 -7.11 -6.16 21.28
CA ASP A 66 -8.18 -6.18 22.29
C ASP A 66 -8.10 -4.99 23.26
N GLU A 67 -6.89 -4.52 23.57
CA GLU A 67 -6.67 -3.39 24.47
C GLU A 67 -6.82 -2.05 23.74
N THR A 68 -6.32 -1.95 22.51
CA THR A 68 -6.29 -0.70 21.74
C THR A 68 -6.72 -0.89 20.27
N PRO A 69 -7.98 -1.33 20.01
CA PRO A 69 -8.45 -1.67 18.67
C PRO A 69 -8.39 -0.50 17.69
N LEU A 70 -8.57 0.72 18.19
CA LEU A 70 -8.46 1.94 17.39
C LEU A 70 -7.05 2.12 16.85
N LEU A 71 -6.06 2.13 17.75
CA LEU A 71 -4.65 2.40 17.42
C LEU A 71 -4.07 1.31 16.53
N TYR A 72 -4.35 0.04 16.86
CA TYR A 72 -3.98 -1.11 16.02
C TYR A 72 -4.48 -0.92 14.58
N SER A 73 -5.76 -0.57 14.42
CA SER A 73 -6.35 -0.42 13.08
C SER A 73 -5.84 0.81 12.31
N LEU A 74 -5.42 1.86 13.02
CA LEU A 74 -4.84 3.06 12.41
C LEU A 74 -3.43 2.78 11.92
N VAL A 75 -2.56 2.23 12.77
CA VAL A 75 -1.14 1.94 12.45
C VAL A 75 -1.03 0.91 11.33
N PHE A 76 -1.80 -0.18 11.42
CA PHE A 76 -1.81 -1.19 10.37
C PHE A 76 -2.33 -0.64 9.04
N GLY A 77 -3.42 0.12 9.07
CA GLY A 77 -3.98 0.70 7.86
C GLY A 77 -3.09 1.76 7.22
N GLU A 78 -2.45 2.59 8.05
CA GLU A 78 -1.54 3.64 7.61
C GLU A 78 -0.34 3.03 6.89
N GLY A 79 0.30 1.98 7.44
CA GLY A 79 1.39 1.26 6.78
C GLY A 79 1.00 0.72 5.41
N VAL A 80 -0.18 0.10 5.27
CA VAL A 80 -0.66 -0.44 3.98
C VAL A 80 -0.87 0.68 2.94
N VAL A 81 -1.43 1.81 3.34
CA VAL A 81 -1.63 2.96 2.42
C VAL A 81 -0.30 3.66 2.13
N ASN A 82 0.60 3.74 3.10
CA ASN A 82 1.92 4.32 2.98
C ASN A 82 2.76 3.58 1.92
N ASP A 83 2.79 2.24 1.97
CA ASP A 83 3.50 1.42 0.98
C ASP A 83 3.02 1.71 -0.45
N ALA A 84 1.70 1.76 -0.65
CA ALA A 84 1.14 2.10 -1.95
C ALA A 84 1.50 3.52 -2.39
N THR A 85 1.40 4.49 -1.49
CA THR A 85 1.73 5.90 -1.76
C THR A 85 3.20 6.06 -2.14
N SER A 86 4.10 5.39 -1.43
CA SER A 86 5.55 5.42 -1.68
C SER A 86 5.90 4.84 -3.05
N VAL A 87 5.25 3.74 -3.46
CA VAL A 87 5.41 3.18 -4.81
C VAL A 87 4.91 4.15 -5.89
N VAL A 88 3.75 4.79 -5.68
CA VAL A 88 3.24 5.81 -6.63
C VAL A 88 4.21 6.98 -6.75
N LEU A 89 4.72 7.46 -5.62
CA LEU A 89 5.64 8.58 -5.56
C LEU A 89 6.97 8.26 -6.24
N PHE A 90 7.51 7.06 -6.00
CA PHE A 90 8.72 6.57 -6.65
C PHE A 90 8.57 6.47 -8.18
N ASN A 91 7.47 5.88 -8.65
CA ASN A 91 7.17 5.79 -10.08
C ASN A 91 6.97 7.17 -10.71
N ALA A 92 6.31 8.09 -9.99
CA ALA A 92 6.16 9.47 -10.42
C ALA A 92 7.54 10.13 -10.61
N ILE A 93 8.43 10.04 -9.62
CA ILE A 93 9.77 10.62 -9.68
C ILE A 93 10.58 10.08 -10.86
N GLN A 94 10.51 8.78 -11.16
CA GLN A 94 11.21 8.21 -12.33
C GLN A 94 10.62 8.68 -13.67
N SER A 95 9.30 8.89 -13.72
CA SER A 95 8.61 9.30 -14.95
C SER A 95 8.72 10.80 -15.25
N PHE A 96 9.07 11.63 -14.25
CA PHE A 96 9.09 13.07 -14.38
C PHE A 96 10.47 13.60 -14.78
N ASP A 97 10.51 14.36 -15.87
CA ASP A 97 11.63 15.22 -16.20
C ASP A 97 11.60 16.44 -15.26
N LEU A 98 12.54 16.49 -14.31
CA LEU A 98 12.59 17.47 -13.20
C LEU A 98 12.84 18.91 -13.65
N SER A 99 12.97 19.15 -14.95
CA SER A 99 13.17 20.47 -15.55
C SER A 99 11.92 21.36 -15.53
N ASN A 100 10.70 20.80 -15.40
CA ASN A 100 9.44 21.57 -15.39
C ASN A 100 8.46 21.08 -14.30
N ILE A 101 8.66 21.53 -13.06
CA ILE A 101 7.68 21.30 -11.98
C ILE A 101 6.44 22.16 -12.26
N ASN A 102 5.36 21.52 -12.73
CA ASN A 102 4.09 22.18 -13.03
C ASN A 102 2.97 21.72 -12.09
N THR A 103 1.94 22.53 -11.88
CA THR A 103 0.75 22.15 -11.09
C THR A 103 0.02 20.93 -11.68
N GLN A 104 0.16 20.71 -12.99
CA GLN A 104 -0.30 19.49 -13.65
C GLN A 104 0.35 18.21 -13.11
N SER A 105 1.62 18.26 -12.71
CA SER A 105 2.34 17.09 -12.18
C SER A 105 1.78 16.63 -10.84
N ALA A 106 1.42 17.59 -9.97
CA ALA A 106 0.75 17.29 -8.71
C ALA A 106 -0.64 16.67 -8.93
N LEU A 107 -1.41 17.20 -9.89
CA LEU A 107 -2.71 16.62 -10.26
C LEU A 107 -2.57 15.22 -10.87
N HIS A 108 -1.56 15.00 -11.71
CA HIS A 108 -1.26 13.68 -12.26
C HIS A 108 -0.92 12.66 -11.17
N LEU A 109 -0.10 13.04 -10.19
CA LEU A 109 0.26 12.18 -9.06
C LEU A 109 -0.95 11.79 -8.22
N VAL A 110 -1.82 12.76 -7.89
CA VAL A 110 -3.08 12.49 -7.18
C VAL A 110 -4.00 11.59 -8.01
N GLY A 111 -4.10 11.83 -9.33
CA GLY A 111 -4.87 11.00 -10.24
C GLY A 111 -4.38 9.56 -10.31
N GLN A 112 -3.06 9.36 -10.40
CA GLN A 112 -2.44 8.04 -10.44
C GLN A 112 -2.58 7.31 -9.11
N PHE A 113 -2.45 8.01 -7.98
CA PHE A 113 -2.73 7.47 -6.65
C PHE A 113 -4.19 6.99 -6.55
N LEU A 114 -5.15 7.84 -6.91
CA LEU A 114 -6.58 7.48 -6.88
C LEU A 114 -6.89 6.33 -7.83
N TYR A 115 -6.30 6.31 -9.02
CA TYR A 115 -6.44 5.22 -9.98
C TYR A 115 -5.94 3.90 -9.38
N LEU A 116 -4.70 3.85 -8.89
CA LEU A 116 -4.11 2.65 -8.29
C LEU A 116 -4.92 2.21 -7.07
N PHE A 117 -5.29 3.15 -6.20
CA PHE A 117 -6.08 2.85 -5.01
C PHE A 117 -7.44 2.24 -5.35
N LEU A 118 -8.21 2.87 -6.25
CA LEU A 118 -9.55 2.39 -6.62
C LEU A 118 -9.50 1.05 -7.37
N THR A 119 -8.60 0.92 -8.35
CA THR A 119 -8.50 -0.31 -9.15
C THR A 119 -7.97 -1.49 -8.34
N SER A 120 -6.96 -1.29 -7.47
CA SER A 120 -6.50 -2.31 -6.52
C SER A 120 -7.59 -2.72 -5.54
N THR A 121 -8.36 -1.75 -5.01
CA THR A 121 -9.49 -2.03 -4.12
C THR A 121 -10.55 -2.88 -4.81
N LEU A 122 -10.94 -2.50 -6.04
CA LEU A 122 -11.93 -3.23 -6.83
C LEU A 122 -11.47 -4.65 -7.15
N LEU A 123 -10.21 -4.83 -7.55
CA LEU A 123 -9.64 -6.14 -7.84
C LEU A 123 -9.56 -7.02 -6.58
N GLY A 124 -9.18 -6.44 -5.44
CA GLY A 124 -9.14 -7.14 -4.16
C GLY A 124 -10.54 -7.60 -3.73
N VAL A 125 -11.53 -6.71 -3.82
CA VAL A 125 -12.93 -7.06 -3.52
C VAL A 125 -13.44 -8.16 -4.46
N PHE A 126 -13.17 -8.04 -5.76
CA PHE A 126 -13.59 -9.04 -6.76
C PHE A 126 -12.99 -10.42 -6.47
N THR A 127 -11.67 -10.49 -6.24
CA THR A 127 -10.97 -11.75 -5.95
C THR A 127 -11.39 -12.35 -4.60
N GLY A 128 -11.69 -11.53 -3.60
CA GLY A 128 -12.23 -11.98 -2.31
C GLY A 128 -13.64 -12.55 -2.43
N LEU A 129 -14.53 -11.91 -3.19
CA LEU A 129 -15.88 -12.43 -3.47
C LEU A 129 -15.83 -13.70 -4.30
N LEU A 130 -14.90 -13.78 -5.25
CA LEU A 130 -14.64 -14.98 -6.03
C LEU A 130 -14.18 -16.12 -5.12
N SER A 131 -13.31 -15.86 -4.15
CA SER A 131 -12.90 -16.84 -3.13
C SER A 131 -14.09 -17.38 -2.34
N ALA A 132 -14.93 -16.49 -1.80
CA ALA A 132 -16.14 -16.87 -1.07
C ALA A 132 -17.11 -17.71 -1.93
N TYR A 133 -17.28 -17.35 -3.20
CA TYR A 133 -18.10 -18.12 -4.13
C TYR A 133 -17.52 -19.51 -4.43
N ILE A 134 -16.21 -19.58 -4.69
CA ILE A 134 -15.50 -20.85 -4.94
C ILE A 134 -15.63 -21.76 -3.73
N ILE A 135 -15.37 -21.24 -2.53
CA ILE A 135 -15.45 -22.02 -1.28
C ILE A 135 -16.88 -22.51 -1.09
N LYS A 136 -17.89 -21.63 -1.19
CA LYS A 136 -19.30 -22.00 -1.04
C LYS A 136 -19.79 -23.02 -2.07
N LYS A 137 -19.27 -22.98 -3.30
CA LYS A 137 -19.65 -23.90 -4.39
C LYS A 137 -18.90 -25.23 -4.35
N LEU A 138 -17.62 -25.21 -3.95
CA LEU A 138 -16.83 -26.41 -3.68
C LEU A 138 -17.27 -27.08 -2.36
N TYR A 139 -17.98 -26.37 -1.49
CA TYR A 139 -18.62 -26.87 -0.26
C TYR A 139 -19.80 -27.82 -0.48
N PHE A 140 -19.80 -28.61 -1.56
CA PHE A 140 -20.72 -29.75 -1.72
C PHE A 140 -20.26 -30.98 -0.91
N GLY A 141 -19.15 -30.90 -0.18
CA GLY A 141 -18.66 -31.98 0.68
C GLY A 141 -17.78 -31.46 1.81
N ARG A 142 -18.39 -31.16 2.96
CA ARG A 142 -17.80 -31.16 4.31
C ARG A 142 -16.65 -32.19 4.33
N HIS A 143 -15.37 -31.85 4.61
CA HIS A 143 -14.43 -32.76 5.29
C HIS A 143 -12.96 -32.32 5.49
N SER A 144 -12.53 -31.06 5.34
CA SER A 144 -11.18 -30.69 5.85
C SER A 144 -10.94 -29.20 5.99
N THR A 145 -10.68 -28.75 7.23
CA THR A 145 -10.24 -27.38 7.55
C THR A 145 -8.93 -27.02 6.82
N ASP A 146 -8.03 -28.00 6.65
CA ASP A 146 -6.73 -27.78 5.98
C ASP A 146 -6.90 -27.35 4.51
N ARG A 147 -7.91 -27.90 3.82
CA ARG A 147 -8.18 -27.55 2.41
C ARG A 147 -8.74 -26.13 2.28
N GLU A 148 -9.57 -25.72 3.23
CA GLU A 148 -10.15 -24.39 3.27
C GLU A 148 -9.07 -23.33 3.48
N VAL A 149 -8.17 -23.57 4.45
CA VAL A 149 -7.01 -22.70 4.69
C VAL A 149 -6.09 -22.66 3.46
N ALA A 150 -5.79 -23.81 2.85
CA ALA A 150 -4.97 -23.85 1.64
C ALA A 150 -5.59 -23.08 0.47
N LEU A 151 -6.91 -23.17 0.27
CA LEU A 151 -7.63 -22.42 -0.74
C LEU A 151 -7.64 -20.91 -0.45
N MET A 152 -7.84 -20.51 0.80
CA MET A 152 -7.75 -19.09 1.19
C MET A 152 -6.36 -18.51 0.90
N MET A 153 -5.29 -19.23 1.23
CA MET A 153 -3.92 -18.83 0.93
C MET A 153 -3.67 -18.75 -0.59
N LEU A 154 -4.16 -19.73 -1.35
CA LEU A 154 -4.04 -19.74 -2.81
C LEU A 154 -4.78 -18.57 -3.45
N MET A 155 -5.97 -18.24 -2.97
CA MET A 155 -6.77 -17.13 -3.49
C MET A 155 -6.16 -15.77 -3.13
N ALA A 156 -5.58 -15.63 -1.93
CA ALA A 156 -4.83 -14.44 -1.56
C ALA A 156 -3.61 -14.25 -2.49
N TYR A 157 -2.85 -15.32 -2.74
CA TYR A 157 -1.73 -15.28 -3.68
C TYR A 157 -2.17 -15.00 -5.13
N LEU A 158 -3.30 -15.55 -5.56
CA LEU A 158 -3.88 -15.24 -6.88
C LEU A 158 -4.20 -13.75 -7.00
N SER A 159 -4.77 -13.13 -5.96
CA SER A 159 -5.07 -11.70 -5.95
C SER A 159 -3.79 -10.85 -6.07
N TYR A 160 -2.71 -11.27 -5.43
CA TYR A 160 -1.39 -10.65 -5.56
C TYR A 160 -0.90 -10.71 -7.01
N MET A 161 -0.89 -11.91 -7.61
CA MET A 161 -0.37 -12.10 -8.97
C MET A 161 -1.20 -11.36 -10.02
N LEU A 162 -2.52 -11.30 -9.86
CA LEU A 162 -3.39 -10.54 -10.76
C LEU A 162 -3.12 -9.03 -10.69
N ALA A 163 -2.83 -8.51 -9.50
CA ALA A 163 -2.47 -7.11 -9.32
C ALA A 163 -1.11 -6.81 -9.97
N GLU A 164 -0.12 -7.66 -9.77
CA GLU A 164 1.21 -7.52 -10.35
C GLU A 164 1.14 -7.52 -11.89
N LEU A 165 0.40 -8.45 -12.49
CA LEU A 165 0.20 -8.53 -13.94
C LEU A 165 -0.55 -7.31 -14.51
N SER A 166 -1.34 -6.63 -13.68
CA SER A 166 -2.10 -5.45 -14.05
C SER A 166 -1.36 -4.14 -13.74
N ASN A 167 -0.11 -4.20 -13.25
CA ASN A 167 0.67 -3.05 -12.74
C ASN A 167 -0.08 -2.24 -11.66
N LEU A 168 -0.82 -2.95 -10.80
CA LEU A 168 -1.57 -2.38 -9.68
C LEU A 168 -0.81 -2.59 -8.36
N SER A 169 -1.28 -1.96 -7.28
CA SER A 169 -0.71 -2.24 -5.95
C SER A 169 -1.13 -3.63 -5.46
N SER A 170 -0.18 -4.57 -5.50
CA SER A 170 -0.37 -5.95 -5.07
C SER A 170 -0.66 -6.05 -3.56
N ILE A 171 -0.01 -5.21 -2.75
CA ILE A 171 -0.22 -5.14 -1.29
C ILE A 171 -1.64 -4.68 -0.97
N LEU A 172 -2.12 -3.59 -1.60
CA LEU A 172 -3.50 -3.12 -1.41
C LEU A 172 -4.53 -4.16 -1.88
N THR A 173 -4.26 -4.81 -3.01
CA THR A 173 -5.18 -5.80 -3.58
C THR A 173 -5.34 -6.99 -2.64
N VAL A 174 -4.25 -7.57 -2.15
CA VAL A 174 -4.28 -8.69 -1.18
C VAL A 174 -4.96 -8.27 0.11
N PHE A 175 -4.70 -7.05 0.58
CA PHE A 175 -5.32 -6.52 1.79
C PHE A 175 -6.85 -6.47 1.69
N PHE A 176 -7.40 -5.87 0.65
CA PHE A 176 -8.85 -5.84 0.44
C PHE A 176 -9.43 -7.22 0.15
N CYS A 177 -8.68 -8.08 -0.54
CA CYS A 177 -9.05 -9.48 -0.74
C CYS A 177 -9.24 -10.20 0.61
N GLY A 178 -8.26 -10.07 1.53
CA GLY A 178 -8.31 -10.64 2.88
C GLY A 178 -9.47 -10.09 3.72
N ILE A 179 -9.77 -8.79 3.62
CA ILE A 179 -10.93 -8.21 4.32
C ILE A 179 -12.24 -8.84 3.84
N VAL A 180 -12.41 -8.99 2.53
CA VAL A 180 -13.62 -9.60 1.97
C VAL A 180 -13.71 -11.07 2.35
N MET A 181 -12.59 -11.82 2.29
CA MET A 181 -12.57 -13.21 2.76
C MET A 181 -12.96 -13.31 4.23
N SER A 182 -12.40 -12.48 5.12
CA SER A 182 -12.74 -12.50 6.54
C SER A 182 -14.22 -12.27 6.86
N HIS A 183 -14.98 -11.67 5.93
CA HIS A 183 -16.40 -11.38 6.11
C HIS A 183 -17.32 -12.40 5.42
N TYR A 184 -16.87 -13.00 4.31
CA TYR A 184 -17.74 -13.81 3.44
C TYR A 184 -17.31 -15.27 3.27
N THR A 185 -16.07 -15.60 3.63
CA THR A 185 -15.52 -16.95 3.64
C THR A 185 -15.48 -17.45 5.08
#